data_AF-A0A1G3R8U3-F1
#
_entry.id   AF-A0A1G3R8U3-F1
#
_cell.length_a   1.000
_cell.length_b   1.000
_cell.length_c   1.000
_cell.angle_alpha   90.00
_cell.angle_beta   90.00
_cell.angle_gamma   90.00
#
_symmetry.space_group_name_H-M   'P 1'
#
loop_
_entity.id
_entity.type
_entity.pdbx_description
1 polymer ?
#
loop_
_entity_poly.entity_id
_entity_poly.type
_entity_poly.pdbx_seq_one_letter_code
_entity_poly.pdbx_strand_id
1 'polypeptide(L)'
;MLCSALFLLRLAGLPVSAQTPEISRSPRELGTAVLREVAIQDGQLSFRVDSNGCTDAGSFKVRVRRSDGTAPKTAHYQLTIERVRSDECKAMLWEGVVIEMDLAKDLGLKGRYTASVTNPVLASLLAATVRAGELELEAARRKQKSTGELEAEQARLEALSPEEYPALVRQSPEPGSVLEAAGGFGPVLPPVIREVTAKLDGPVAEGDLLEVEGGSRSGPFYHLAGIAGGDYALLKAGKKQRLELCLVYRREYFGFIGDFYVYVLSVR
;
A
#
# COMPACT_ATOMS: atom_id res chain seq x y z
N MET A 1 -34.99 -35.08 -49.91
CA MET A 1 -33.98 -34.01 -49.91
C MET A 1 -34.06 -33.29 -48.57
N LEU A 2 -33.20 -33.68 -47.63
CA LEU A 2 -33.10 -33.09 -46.28
C LEU A 2 -31.71 -32.44 -46.18
N CYS A 3 -31.66 -31.16 -45.86
CA CYS A 3 -30.44 -30.52 -45.35
C CYS A 3 -30.85 -29.50 -44.28
N SER A 4 -30.77 -29.93 -43.02
CA SER A 4 -30.76 -29.05 -41.85
C SER A 4 -29.32 -29.03 -41.35
N ALA A 5 -28.62 -27.92 -41.53
CA ALA A 5 -27.30 -27.70 -40.95
C ALA A 5 -27.47 -27.00 -39.60
N LEU A 6 -27.24 -27.73 -38.51
CA LEU A 6 -27.03 -27.17 -37.17
C LEU A 6 -25.74 -26.35 -37.17
N PHE A 7 -25.83 -25.06 -36.86
CA PHE A 7 -24.67 -24.24 -36.52
C PHE A 7 -24.54 -24.20 -35.00
N LEU A 8 -23.50 -24.87 -34.48
CA LEU A 8 -23.14 -24.90 -33.06
C LEU A 8 -22.63 -23.52 -32.61
N LEU A 9 -23.36 -22.88 -31.70
CA LEU A 9 -22.91 -21.68 -30.99
C LEU A 9 -21.84 -22.09 -29.96
N ARG A 10 -20.57 -21.78 -30.23
CA ARG A 10 -19.50 -21.84 -29.20
C ARG A 10 -19.59 -20.60 -28.32
N LEU A 11 -20.14 -20.75 -27.12
CA LEU A 11 -19.95 -19.79 -26.03
C LEU A 11 -18.50 -19.88 -25.54
N ALA A 12 -17.65 -18.96 -25.99
CA ALA A 12 -16.36 -18.73 -25.39
C ALA A 12 -16.59 -18.10 -24.01
N GLY A 13 -16.37 -18.89 -22.95
CA GLY A 13 -16.29 -18.36 -21.58
C GLY A 13 -15.11 -17.41 -21.49
N LEU A 14 -15.38 -16.12 -21.35
CA LEU A 14 -14.36 -15.13 -21.02
C LEU A 14 -13.81 -15.46 -19.62
N PRO A 15 -12.49 -15.40 -19.40
CA PRO A 15 -11.94 -15.53 -18.07
C PRO A 15 -12.52 -14.43 -17.20
N VAL A 16 -13.10 -14.83 -16.06
CA VAL A 16 -13.47 -13.91 -14.98
C VAL A 16 -12.19 -13.17 -14.60
N SER A 17 -12.06 -11.93 -15.05
CA SER A 17 -11.06 -11.00 -14.50
C SER A 17 -11.22 -11.04 -12.99
N ALA A 18 -10.21 -11.53 -12.30
CA ALA A 18 -10.08 -11.35 -10.87
C ALA A 18 -10.00 -9.83 -10.64
N GLN A 19 -11.15 -9.20 -10.38
CA GLN A 19 -11.20 -7.82 -9.96
C GLN A 19 -10.37 -7.74 -8.68
N THR A 20 -9.26 -7.02 -8.74
CA THR A 20 -8.48 -6.71 -7.55
C THR A 20 -9.42 -6.08 -6.54
N PRO A 21 -9.52 -6.59 -5.30
CA PRO A 21 -10.44 -6.01 -4.32
C PRO A 21 -10.13 -4.53 -4.17
N GLU A 22 -11.17 -3.70 -4.32
CA GLU A 22 -11.07 -2.27 -4.07
C GLU A 22 -10.58 -2.03 -2.63
N ILE A 23 -9.84 -0.96 -2.36
CA ILE A 23 -9.35 -0.69 -1.01
C ILE A 23 -10.51 -0.10 -0.20
N SER A 24 -10.80 -0.68 0.96
CA SER A 24 -11.79 -0.21 1.93
C SER A 24 -11.15 0.83 2.84
N ARG A 25 -11.48 2.10 2.63
CA ARG A 25 -10.92 3.27 3.35
C ARG A 25 -11.82 3.79 4.45
N SER A 26 -13.10 3.46 4.38
CA SER A 26 -14.10 3.84 5.38
C SER A 26 -14.83 2.61 5.90
N PRO A 27 -15.48 2.70 7.08
CA PRO A 27 -16.23 1.57 7.63
C PRO A 27 -17.34 1.05 6.70
N ARG A 28 -17.78 1.85 5.72
CA ARG A 28 -18.85 1.51 4.78
C ARG A 28 -18.36 0.88 3.47
N GLU A 29 -17.08 1.02 3.14
CA GLU A 29 -16.51 0.49 1.91
C GLU A 29 -16.10 -0.97 2.07
N LEU A 30 -16.32 -1.81 1.06
CA LEU A 30 -15.88 -3.21 1.07
C LEU A 30 -14.50 -3.37 0.39
N GLY A 31 -13.83 -4.48 0.66
CA GLY A 31 -12.57 -4.86 0.01
C GLY A 31 -11.36 -4.81 0.93
N THR A 32 -10.15 -4.58 0.41
CA THR A 32 -8.91 -4.67 1.21
C THR A 32 -8.88 -3.56 2.27
N ALA A 33 -8.95 -3.92 3.55
CA ALA A 33 -9.05 -2.93 4.63
C ALA A 33 -7.77 -2.11 4.77
N VAL A 34 -7.90 -0.80 4.97
CA VAL A 34 -6.83 0.02 5.54
C VAL A 34 -6.82 -0.16 7.04
N LEU A 35 -5.68 -0.58 7.57
CA LEU A 35 -5.49 -0.81 9.00
C LEU A 35 -4.86 0.44 9.63
N ARG A 36 -5.28 0.79 10.84
CA ARG A 36 -4.54 1.75 11.66
C ARG A 36 -3.27 1.11 12.21
N GLU A 37 -3.41 -0.12 12.70
CA GLU A 37 -2.37 -0.92 13.34
C GLU A 37 -2.56 -2.40 13.00
N VAL A 38 -1.46 -3.17 13.08
CA VAL A 38 -1.51 -4.62 12.96
C VAL A 38 -0.36 -5.27 13.73
N ALA A 39 -0.63 -6.41 14.36
CA ALA A 39 0.36 -7.24 15.01
C ALA A 39 0.05 -8.72 14.81
N ILE A 40 1.12 -9.53 14.77
CA ILE A 40 1.05 -10.98 14.84
C ILE A 40 1.89 -11.41 16.05
N GLN A 41 1.23 -11.83 17.13
CA GLN A 41 1.88 -12.21 18.38
C GLN A 41 1.14 -13.38 19.01
N ASP A 42 1.87 -14.32 19.61
CA ASP A 42 1.33 -15.43 20.39
C ASP A 42 0.23 -16.26 19.69
N GLY A 43 0.35 -16.44 18.37
CA GLY A 43 -0.63 -17.20 17.58
C GLY A 43 -1.91 -16.42 17.25
N GLN A 44 -1.93 -15.12 17.50
CA GLN A 44 -3.03 -14.22 17.23
C GLN A 44 -2.64 -13.17 16.17
N LEU A 45 -3.56 -12.86 15.27
CA LEU A 45 -3.53 -11.68 14.42
C LEU A 45 -4.45 -10.64 15.07
N SER A 46 -3.90 -9.49 15.44
CA SER A 46 -4.68 -8.34 15.91
C SER A 46 -4.52 -7.17 14.96
N PHE A 47 -5.60 -6.47 14.67
CA PHE A 47 -5.55 -5.27 13.82
C PHE A 47 -6.61 -4.25 14.23
N ARG A 48 -6.27 -2.97 14.07
CA ARG A 48 -7.16 -1.85 14.36
C ARG A 48 -7.70 -1.25 13.07
N VAL A 49 -9.00 -0.95 13.04
CA VAL A 49 -9.72 -0.44 11.86
C VAL A 49 -10.77 0.57 12.26
N ASP A 50 -11.12 1.47 11.35
CA ASP A 50 -12.25 2.39 11.54
C ASP A 50 -13.57 1.63 11.72
N SER A 51 -14.44 2.18 12.57
CA SER A 51 -15.78 1.67 12.80
C SER A 51 -16.77 2.80 13.06
N ASN A 52 -18.00 2.60 12.59
CA ASN A 52 -19.16 3.41 12.95
C ASN A 52 -20.00 2.77 14.08
N GLY A 53 -19.47 1.78 14.81
CA GLY A 53 -20.10 1.17 15.98
C GLY A 53 -20.50 -0.30 15.85
N CYS A 54 -20.49 -0.89 14.65
CA CYS A 54 -20.98 -2.27 14.42
C CYS A 54 -19.96 -3.16 13.72
N THR A 55 -18.68 -2.76 13.72
CA THR A 55 -17.59 -3.57 13.18
C THR A 55 -17.17 -4.62 14.22
N ASP A 56 -17.15 -5.89 13.81
CA ASP A 56 -16.67 -7.03 14.60
C ASP A 56 -15.81 -7.96 13.71
N ALA A 57 -15.33 -9.08 14.26
CA ALA A 57 -14.52 -10.04 13.52
C ALA A 57 -15.22 -10.62 12.28
N GLY A 58 -16.55 -10.80 12.34
CA GLY A 58 -17.38 -11.26 11.23
C GLY A 58 -17.55 -10.22 10.11
N SER A 59 -17.15 -8.97 10.33
CA SER A 59 -17.06 -7.97 9.27
C SER A 59 -15.89 -8.19 8.32
N PHE A 60 -14.97 -9.11 8.64
CA PHE A 60 -13.75 -9.35 7.87
C PHE A 60 -13.58 -10.81 7.43
N LYS A 61 -12.87 -10.98 6.32
CA LYS A 61 -12.33 -12.25 5.86
C LYS A 61 -10.84 -12.09 5.62
N VAL A 62 -10.04 -13.02 6.12
CA VAL A 62 -8.59 -13.03 5.82
C VAL A 62 -8.32 -13.99 4.68
N ARG A 63 -7.82 -13.45 3.57
CA ARG A 63 -7.31 -14.24 2.46
C ARG A 63 -5.88 -14.66 2.78
N VAL A 64 -5.65 -15.97 2.77
CA VAL A 64 -4.34 -16.56 3.04
C VAL A 64 -3.72 -17.05 1.74
N ARG A 65 -2.53 -16.56 1.39
CA ARG A 65 -1.72 -17.08 0.29
C ARG A 65 -0.45 -17.71 0.83
N ARG A 66 -0.15 -18.92 0.37
CA ARG A 66 1.08 -19.64 0.73
C ARG A 66 2.15 -19.41 -0.32
N SER A 67 3.37 -19.11 0.12
CA SER A 67 4.58 -19.09 -0.69
C SER A 67 5.71 -19.87 0.00
N ASP A 68 6.79 -20.09 -0.73
CA ASP A 68 8.03 -20.59 -0.13
C ASP A 68 8.58 -19.56 0.85
N GLY A 69 8.96 -20.01 2.04
CA GLY A 69 9.57 -19.17 3.06
C GLY A 69 11.08 -19.04 2.87
N THR A 70 11.67 -18.12 3.64
CA THR A 70 13.11 -17.83 3.64
C THR A 70 13.98 -18.97 4.19
N ALA A 71 13.39 -19.93 4.93
CA ALA A 71 14.08 -21.10 5.46
C ALA A 71 13.60 -22.42 4.79
N PRO A 72 14.49 -23.41 4.57
CA PRO A 72 14.12 -24.69 4.00
C PRO A 72 12.97 -25.34 4.76
N LYS A 73 11.93 -25.78 4.03
CA LYS A 73 10.72 -26.44 4.57
C LYS A 73 9.86 -25.60 5.51
N THR A 74 10.07 -24.29 5.58
CA THR A 74 9.20 -23.37 6.33
C THR A 74 8.29 -22.64 5.35
N ALA A 75 6.98 -22.73 5.54
CA ALA A 75 6.03 -21.99 4.71
C ALA A 75 6.03 -20.50 5.10
N HIS A 76 5.84 -19.62 4.12
CA HIS A 76 5.47 -18.23 4.36
C HIS A 76 4.01 -18.03 3.96
N TYR A 77 3.25 -17.35 4.82
CA TYR A 77 1.84 -17.02 4.58
C TYR A 77 1.67 -15.52 4.47
N GLN A 78 1.15 -15.07 3.33
CA GLN A 78 0.72 -13.70 3.13
C GLN A 78 -0.77 -13.60 3.48
N LEU A 79 -1.10 -12.72 4.43
CA LEU A 79 -2.43 -12.50 4.96
C LEU A 79 -2.96 -11.16 4.42
N THR A 80 -4.12 -11.19 3.78
CA THR A 80 -4.83 -9.99 3.33
C THR A 80 -6.20 -9.92 4.02
N ILE A 81 -6.41 -8.91 4.85
CA ILE A 81 -7.66 -8.66 5.57
C ILE A 81 -8.62 -7.90 4.64
N GLU A 82 -9.79 -8.48 4.38
CA GLU A 82 -10.81 -7.91 3.50
C GLU A 82 -12.06 -7.62 4.31
N ARG A 83 -12.54 -6.38 4.28
CA ARG A 83 -13.85 -6.03 4.81
C ARG A 83 -14.91 -6.59 3.88
N VAL A 84 -15.77 -7.45 4.41
CA VAL A 84 -16.85 -8.14 3.69
C VAL A 84 -18.24 -7.68 4.13
N ARG A 85 -18.33 -6.91 5.21
CA ARG A 85 -19.57 -6.31 5.71
C ARG A 85 -19.37 -4.83 5.99
N SER A 86 -20.25 -3.99 5.46
CA SER A 86 -20.25 -2.55 5.73
C SER A 86 -20.75 -2.25 7.14
N ASP A 87 -20.23 -1.19 7.74
CA ASP A 87 -20.63 -0.68 9.04
C ASP A 87 -21.53 0.56 8.86
N GLU A 88 -22.84 0.30 8.78
CA GLU A 88 -23.88 1.31 8.57
C GLU A 88 -24.32 2.02 9.87
N CYS A 89 -23.64 1.74 10.98
CA CYS A 89 -23.96 2.37 12.24
C CYS A 89 -23.53 3.85 12.25
N LYS A 90 -23.89 4.56 13.33
CA LYS A 90 -23.71 6.02 13.47
C LYS A 90 -22.98 6.42 14.76
N ALA A 91 -22.30 5.47 15.40
CA ALA A 91 -21.40 5.77 16.50
C ALA A 91 -20.09 6.34 15.94
N MET A 92 -19.53 7.33 16.62
CA MET A 92 -18.20 7.86 16.27
C MET A 92 -17.17 7.19 17.17
N LEU A 93 -16.49 6.16 16.65
CA LEU A 93 -15.38 5.49 17.32
C LEU A 93 -14.06 6.01 16.71
N TRP A 94 -13.59 7.16 17.19
CA TRP A 94 -12.41 7.85 16.64
C TRP A 94 -11.13 7.01 16.67
N GLU A 95 -10.96 6.21 17.72
CA GLU A 95 -9.84 5.27 17.90
C GLU A 95 -10.01 3.96 17.09
N GLY A 96 -11.11 3.81 16.36
CA GLY A 96 -11.49 2.56 15.71
C GLY A 96 -11.78 1.43 16.71
N VAL A 97 -11.76 0.21 16.19
CA VAL A 97 -11.93 -1.03 16.97
C VAL A 97 -10.79 -2.00 16.69
N VAL A 98 -10.39 -2.75 17.71
CA VAL A 98 -9.42 -3.84 17.58
C VAL A 98 -10.17 -5.13 17.26
N ILE A 99 -9.73 -5.81 16.21
CA ILE A 99 -10.19 -7.14 15.81
C ILE A 99 -9.06 -8.12 16.08
N GLU A 100 -9.41 -9.22 16.74
CA GLU A 100 -8.49 -10.30 17.06
C GLU A 100 -8.96 -11.59 16.39
N MET A 101 -8.01 -12.33 15.80
CA MET A 101 -8.26 -13.63 15.16
C MET A 101 -7.16 -14.62 15.55
N ASP A 102 -7.55 -15.83 15.92
CA ASP A 102 -6.64 -16.94 16.20
C ASP A 102 -6.11 -17.52 14.88
N LEU A 103 -4.79 -17.49 14.69
CA LEU A 103 -4.16 -17.94 13.45
C LEU A 103 -4.44 -19.42 13.16
N ALA A 104 -4.58 -20.26 14.19
CA ALA A 104 -4.77 -21.69 14.04
C ALA A 104 -6.25 -22.07 13.90
N LYS A 105 -7.13 -21.47 14.70
CA LYS A 105 -8.56 -21.78 14.73
C LYS A 105 -9.32 -21.06 13.63
N ASP A 106 -9.06 -19.77 13.45
CA ASP A 106 -9.81 -18.93 12.51
C ASP A 106 -9.18 -18.97 11.11
N LEU A 107 -7.85 -18.98 11.03
CA LEU A 107 -7.12 -18.95 9.74
C LEU A 107 -6.56 -20.32 9.30
N GLY A 108 -6.60 -21.33 10.16
CA GLY A 108 -6.14 -22.68 9.84
C GLY A 108 -4.61 -22.83 9.70
N LEU A 109 -3.82 -21.85 10.14
CA LEU A 109 -2.36 -21.88 10.07
C LEU A 109 -1.78 -22.80 11.16
N LYS A 110 -1.07 -23.84 10.74
CA LYS A 110 -0.53 -24.87 11.64
C LYS A 110 0.94 -25.15 11.35
N GLY A 111 1.64 -25.63 12.37
CA GLY A 111 3.05 -26.00 12.28
C GLY A 111 3.98 -24.78 12.35
N ARG A 112 5.21 -24.96 11.87
CA ARG A 112 6.21 -23.88 11.83
C ARG A 112 6.07 -23.10 10.52
N TYR A 113 5.84 -21.80 10.64
CA TYR A 113 5.69 -20.91 9.49
C TYR A 113 6.18 -19.50 9.82
N THR A 114 6.27 -18.68 8.78
CA THR A 114 6.35 -17.23 8.89
C THR A 114 5.08 -16.64 8.27
N ALA A 115 4.68 -15.44 8.70
CA ALA A 115 3.52 -14.76 8.15
C ALA A 115 3.80 -13.27 7.96
N SER A 116 3.17 -12.67 6.96
CA SER A 116 3.17 -11.23 6.71
C SER A 116 1.74 -10.75 6.45
N VAL A 117 1.46 -9.50 6.78
CA VAL A 117 0.18 -8.85 6.44
C VAL A 117 0.43 -7.90 5.27
N THR A 118 -0.42 -7.99 4.25
CA THR A 118 -0.26 -7.22 3.01
C THR A 118 -1.13 -5.95 2.96
N ASN A 119 -1.91 -5.70 4.01
CA ASN A 119 -2.78 -4.54 4.07
C ASN A 119 -1.98 -3.24 4.21
N PRO A 120 -2.47 -2.12 3.66
CA PRO A 120 -1.97 -0.80 4.03
C PRO A 120 -2.17 -0.56 5.53
N VAL A 121 -1.12 -0.07 6.20
CA VAL A 121 -1.14 0.30 7.62
C VAL A 121 -0.80 1.78 7.75
N LEU A 122 -1.68 2.58 8.36
CA LEU A 122 -1.49 4.03 8.49
C LEU A 122 -0.20 4.38 9.25
N ALA A 123 0.11 3.66 10.33
CA ALA A 123 1.37 3.85 11.05
C ALA A 123 2.61 3.67 10.17
N SER A 124 2.60 2.70 9.25
CA SER A 124 3.71 2.48 8.31
C SER A 124 3.80 3.59 7.26
N LEU A 125 2.67 4.16 6.85
CA LEU A 125 2.65 5.29 5.92
C LEU A 125 3.13 6.58 6.57
N LEU A 126 2.73 6.84 7.81
CA LEU A 126 3.27 7.95 8.61
C LEU A 126 4.78 7.79 8.78
N ALA A 127 5.25 6.60 9.18
CA ALA A 127 6.68 6.32 9.30
C ALA A 127 7.44 6.56 7.99
N ALA A 128 6.87 6.16 6.85
CA ALA A 128 7.46 6.44 5.54
C ALA A 128 7.50 7.94 5.21
N THR A 129 6.50 8.71 5.61
CA THR A 129 6.46 10.17 5.43
C THR A 129 7.47 10.89 6.30
N VAL A 130 7.59 10.50 7.57
CA VAL A 130 8.63 10.97 8.49
C VAL A 130 10.00 10.65 7.89
N ARG A 131 10.20 9.42 7.42
CA ARG A 131 11.47 9.01 6.83
C ARG A 131 11.80 9.76 5.54
N ALA A 132 10.81 10.05 4.71
CA ALA A 132 10.98 10.88 3.52
C ALA A 132 11.44 12.31 3.87
N GLY A 133 10.90 12.89 4.95
CA GLY A 133 11.36 14.18 5.48
C GLY A 133 12.82 14.13 5.95
N GLU A 134 13.22 13.07 6.66
CA GLU A 134 14.62 12.84 7.06
C GLU A 134 15.55 12.76 5.85
N LEU A 135 15.17 12.00 4.82
CA LEU A 135 15.95 11.85 3.59
C LEU A 135 16.13 13.19 2.87
N GLU A 136 15.11 14.04 2.84
CA GLU A 136 15.20 15.38 2.25
C GLU A 136 16.08 16.30 3.10
N LEU A 137 15.97 16.23 4.43
CA LEU A 137 16.82 16.97 5.36
C LEU A 137 18.30 16.56 5.22
N GLU A 138 18.58 15.26 5.12
CA GLU A 138 19.91 14.74 4.83
C GLU A 138 20.43 15.25 3.48
N ALA A 139 19.59 15.24 2.44
CA ALA A 139 19.96 15.74 1.12
C ALA A 139 20.25 17.25 1.12
N ALA A 140 19.45 18.05 1.84
CA ALA A 140 19.65 19.49 2.00
C ALA A 140 20.94 19.80 2.75
N ARG A 141 21.23 19.06 3.83
CA ARG A 141 22.50 19.17 4.59
C ARG A 141 23.71 18.84 3.73
N ARG A 142 23.65 17.76 2.93
CA ARG A 142 24.72 17.41 1.97
C ARG A 142 24.97 18.52 0.94
N LYS A 143 23.92 19.25 0.56
CA LYS A 143 23.99 20.39 -0.37
C LYS A 143 24.26 21.74 0.31
N GLN A 144 24.48 21.77 1.62
CA GLN A 144 24.69 22.99 2.42
C GLN A 144 23.56 24.04 2.23
N LYS A 145 22.32 23.59 2.03
CA LYS A 145 21.14 24.45 1.96
C LYS A 145 20.62 24.80 3.36
N SER A 146 19.83 25.87 3.47
CA SER A 146 19.07 26.17 4.69
C SER A 146 18.08 25.04 5.00
N THR A 147 18.05 24.59 6.26
CA THR A 147 17.23 23.45 6.71
C THR A 147 16.08 23.83 7.64
N GLY A 148 15.94 25.11 8.03
CA GLY A 148 15.01 25.51 9.09
C GLY A 148 13.55 25.13 8.84
N GLU A 149 13.05 25.31 7.61
CA GLU A 149 11.69 24.91 7.23
C GLU A 149 11.51 23.39 7.22
N LEU A 150 12.52 22.65 6.73
CA LEU A 150 12.51 21.19 6.70
C LEU A 150 12.56 20.60 8.13
N GLU A 151 13.33 21.20 9.04
CA GLU A 151 13.42 20.77 10.43
C GLU A 151 12.13 21.03 11.20
N ALA A 152 11.47 22.17 10.95
CA ALA A 152 10.16 22.45 11.53
C ALA A 152 9.10 21.47 11.01
N GLU A 153 9.11 21.17 9.71
CA GLU A 153 8.17 20.22 9.13
C GLU A 153 8.43 18.79 9.59
N GLN A 154 9.70 18.39 9.72
CA GLN A 154 10.09 17.10 10.29
C GLN A 154 9.56 16.94 11.72
N ALA A 155 9.77 17.95 12.58
CA ALA A 155 9.26 17.93 13.94
C ALA A 155 7.72 17.86 14.00
N ARG A 156 7.02 18.54 13.07
CA ARG A 156 5.55 18.45 12.95
C ARG A 156 5.10 17.03 12.59
N LEU A 157 5.81 16.36 11.69
CA LEU A 157 5.50 14.98 11.28
C LEU A 157 5.78 13.97 12.39
N GLU A 158 6.89 14.12 13.12
CA GLU A 158 7.26 13.26 14.26
C GLU A 158 6.29 13.38 15.43
N ALA A 159 5.66 14.55 15.60
CA ALA A 159 4.65 14.77 16.63
C ALA A 159 3.26 14.21 16.27
N LEU A 160 3.04 13.81 15.01
CA LEU A 160 1.74 13.32 14.55
C LEU A 160 1.52 11.88 15.04
N SER A 161 0.31 11.59 15.52
CA SER A 161 -0.09 10.21 15.79
C SER A 161 -0.55 9.50 14.50
N PRO A 162 -0.44 8.16 14.40
CA PRO A 162 -1.03 7.40 13.29
C PRO A 162 -2.53 7.66 13.09
N GLU A 163 -3.24 8.01 14.17
CA GLU A 163 -4.68 8.27 14.16
C GLU A 163 -5.05 9.59 13.51
N GLU A 164 -4.18 10.59 13.62
CA GLU A 164 -4.30 11.90 12.97
C GLU A 164 -3.78 11.89 11.53
N TYR A 165 -3.07 10.82 11.14
CA TYR A 165 -2.55 10.68 9.79
C TYR A 165 -3.70 10.41 8.80
N PRO A 166 -3.85 11.25 7.76
CA PRO A 166 -5.02 11.17 6.89
C PRO A 166 -5.05 9.89 6.07
N ALA A 167 -6.26 9.35 5.87
CA ALA A 167 -6.46 8.16 5.06
C ALA A 167 -6.00 8.38 3.61
N LEU A 168 -5.29 7.40 3.08
CA LEU A 168 -4.78 7.39 1.71
C LEU A 168 -5.91 7.44 0.67
N VAL A 169 -5.69 8.17 -0.42
CA VAL A 169 -6.67 8.38 -1.50
C VAL A 169 -6.17 7.82 -2.83
N ARG A 170 -7.05 7.26 -3.67
CA ARG A 170 -6.71 7.02 -5.09
C ARG A 170 -7.06 8.26 -5.88
N GLN A 171 -6.08 8.82 -6.59
CA GLN A 171 -6.37 9.72 -7.71
C GLN A 171 -6.21 8.94 -9.00
N SER A 172 -7.27 8.84 -9.80
CA SER A 172 -7.13 8.44 -11.19
C SER A 172 -6.32 9.52 -11.91
N PRO A 173 -5.24 9.19 -12.63
CA PRO A 173 -4.59 10.19 -13.47
C PRO A 173 -5.63 10.65 -14.50
N GLU A 174 -5.84 11.96 -14.64
CA GLU A 174 -6.57 12.44 -15.81
C GLU A 174 -5.79 12.02 -17.06
N PRO A 175 -6.46 11.45 -18.09
CA PRO A 175 -5.78 11.05 -19.31
C PRO A 175 -5.00 12.24 -19.91
N GLY A 176 -3.67 12.14 -19.96
CA GLY A 176 -2.79 13.18 -20.50
C GLY A 176 -2.11 14.09 -19.48
N SER A 177 -2.39 13.93 -18.18
CA SER A 177 -1.72 14.67 -17.12
C SER A 177 -0.35 14.04 -16.78
N VAL A 178 0.67 14.31 -17.60
CA VAL A 178 2.10 14.17 -17.18
C VAL A 178 2.49 15.24 -16.16
N LEU A 179 1.63 16.25 -15.99
CA LEU A 179 1.82 17.41 -15.14
C LEU A 179 0.95 17.23 -13.88
N GLU A 180 1.55 16.82 -12.77
CA GLU A 180 0.84 16.92 -11.50
C GLU A 180 0.64 18.40 -11.17
N ALA A 181 -0.63 18.80 -10.99
CA ALA A 181 -1.01 20.17 -10.70
C ALA A 181 -0.21 20.73 -9.52
N ALA A 182 0.08 22.04 -9.59
CA ALA A 182 0.92 22.81 -8.69
C ALA A 182 0.62 22.62 -7.19
N GLY A 183 1.13 21.55 -6.58
CA GLY A 183 1.32 21.43 -5.14
C GLY A 183 2.69 22.00 -4.75
N GLY A 184 2.81 22.52 -3.53
CA GLY A 184 4.11 22.81 -2.92
C GLY A 184 4.96 21.54 -2.72
N PHE A 185 6.22 21.71 -2.36
CA PHE A 185 7.07 20.63 -1.86
C PHE A 185 6.74 20.33 -0.40
N GLY A 186 7.01 19.12 0.07
CA GLY A 186 6.64 18.69 1.42
C GLY A 186 5.83 17.39 1.46
N PRO A 187 5.28 17.02 2.62
CA PRO A 187 4.51 15.79 2.75
C PRO A 187 3.21 15.84 1.93
N VAL A 188 2.85 14.69 1.35
CA VAL A 188 1.62 14.52 0.57
C VAL A 188 0.53 14.01 1.51
N LEU A 189 -0.35 14.93 1.93
CA LEU A 189 -1.42 14.67 2.89
C LEU A 189 -2.79 15.06 2.26
N PRO A 190 -3.73 14.13 2.03
CA PRO A 190 -3.61 12.68 2.21
C PRO A 190 -2.62 12.03 1.23
N PRO A 191 -1.98 10.91 1.61
CA PRO A 191 -1.13 10.14 0.71
C PRO A 191 -1.90 9.64 -0.51
N VAL A 192 -1.27 9.71 -1.69
CA VAL A 192 -1.94 9.40 -2.96
C VAL A 192 -1.47 8.07 -3.51
N ILE A 193 -2.39 7.15 -3.76
CA ILE A 193 -2.09 5.89 -4.44
C ILE A 193 -1.85 6.12 -5.93
N ARG A 194 -0.78 5.53 -6.46
CA ARG A 194 -0.49 5.40 -7.89
C ARG A 194 -0.17 3.96 -8.24
N GLU A 195 -0.77 3.45 -9.31
CA GLU A 195 -0.35 2.19 -9.91
C GLU A 195 0.73 2.45 -10.95
N VAL A 196 1.83 1.72 -10.86
CA VAL A 196 2.94 1.81 -11.82
C VAL A 196 3.41 0.43 -12.23
N THR A 197 4.12 0.34 -13.35
CA THR A 197 4.88 -0.86 -13.72
C THR A 197 6.35 -0.53 -13.54
N ALA A 198 7.04 -1.22 -12.65
CA ALA A 198 8.47 -1.01 -12.41
C ALA A 198 9.29 -2.17 -12.98
N LYS A 199 10.49 -1.86 -13.48
CA LYS A 199 11.51 -2.85 -13.83
C LYS A 199 12.75 -2.54 -13.00
N LEU A 200 13.17 -3.49 -12.18
CA LEU A 200 14.34 -3.31 -11.32
C LEU A 200 15.55 -4.00 -11.92
N ASP A 201 16.67 -3.30 -11.99
CA ASP A 201 17.92 -3.84 -12.52
C ASP A 201 18.76 -4.56 -11.45
N GLY A 202 18.43 -4.39 -10.17
CA GLY A 202 19.12 -5.00 -9.05
C GLY A 202 18.30 -4.99 -7.76
N PRO A 203 18.87 -5.45 -6.64
CA PRO A 203 18.27 -5.22 -5.32
C PRO A 203 18.17 -3.72 -5.07
N VAL A 204 17.07 -3.30 -4.45
CA VAL A 204 16.80 -1.91 -4.10
C VAL A 204 16.72 -1.75 -2.59
N ALA A 205 17.10 -0.57 -2.11
CA ALA A 205 17.05 -0.17 -0.73
C ALA A 205 16.29 1.15 -0.58
N GLU A 206 16.14 1.58 0.66
CA GLU A 206 15.60 2.91 0.97
C GLU A 206 16.45 4.03 0.34
N GLY A 207 15.78 5.06 -0.17
CA GLY A 207 16.37 6.19 -0.89
C GLY A 207 16.56 5.95 -2.39
N ASP A 208 16.59 4.69 -2.82
CA ASP A 208 16.84 4.33 -4.22
C ASP A 208 15.70 4.80 -5.14
N LEU A 209 16.07 5.16 -6.37
CA LEU A 209 15.13 5.53 -7.42
C LEU A 209 14.52 4.28 -8.07
N LEU A 210 13.19 4.20 -8.09
CA LEU A 210 12.46 3.19 -8.84
C LEU A 210 12.38 3.56 -10.32
N GLU A 211 12.87 2.66 -11.17
CA GLU A 211 12.68 2.77 -12.61
C GLU A 211 11.28 2.28 -13.01
N VAL A 212 10.44 3.24 -13.42
CA VAL A 212 9.04 3.00 -13.82
C VAL A 212 8.90 3.07 -15.35
N GLU A 213 8.21 2.08 -15.92
CA GLU A 213 7.87 2.03 -17.33
C GLU A 213 6.96 3.20 -17.73
N GLY A 214 7.31 3.87 -18.84
CA GLY A 214 6.64 5.10 -19.27
C GLY A 214 7.21 6.37 -18.63
N GLY A 215 8.16 6.25 -17.69
CA GLY A 215 8.93 7.39 -17.19
C GLY A 215 9.81 8.01 -18.28
N SER A 216 9.93 9.34 -18.27
CA SER A 216 10.85 10.05 -19.15
C SER A 216 12.19 10.31 -18.44
N ARG A 217 13.24 10.71 -19.17
CA ARG A 217 14.48 11.24 -18.55
C ARG A 217 14.23 12.48 -17.68
N SER A 218 13.08 13.11 -17.86
CA SER A 218 12.58 14.29 -17.16
C SER A 218 11.51 13.96 -16.12
N GLY A 219 11.32 12.69 -15.75
CA GLY A 219 10.38 12.28 -14.70
C GLY A 219 9.02 11.77 -15.21
N PRO A 220 8.06 11.51 -14.30
CA PRO A 220 8.19 11.65 -12.84
C PRO A 220 9.19 10.66 -12.20
N PHE A 221 9.75 11.03 -11.05
CA PHE A 221 10.72 10.24 -10.28
C PHE A 221 10.10 9.71 -8.98
N TYR A 222 10.46 8.48 -8.60
CA TYR A 222 9.91 7.79 -7.44
C TYR A 222 11.02 7.19 -6.58
N HIS A 223 11.33 7.82 -5.46
CA HIS A 223 12.35 7.39 -4.49
C HIS A 223 11.72 6.53 -3.39
N LEU A 224 12.32 5.39 -3.06
CA LEU A 224 11.80 4.51 -2.01
C LEU A 224 11.94 5.15 -0.62
N ALA A 225 10.83 5.34 0.09
CA ALA A 225 10.81 5.67 1.51
C ALA A 225 10.35 4.50 2.39
N GLY A 226 9.91 3.39 1.78
CA GLY A 226 9.52 2.19 2.50
C GLY A 226 8.73 1.20 1.64
N ILE A 227 8.46 0.03 2.21
CA ILE A 227 7.64 -1.02 1.62
C ILE A 227 6.80 -1.70 2.70
N ALA A 228 5.61 -2.16 2.33
CA ALA A 228 4.75 -3.00 3.18
C ALA A 228 5.52 -4.17 3.78
N GLY A 229 5.55 -4.24 5.11
CA GLY A 229 6.26 -5.26 5.88
C GLY A 229 7.78 -5.09 5.95
N GLY A 230 8.35 -4.03 5.36
CA GLY A 230 9.79 -3.76 5.37
C GLY A 230 10.64 -4.74 4.55
N ASP A 231 10.01 -5.65 3.81
CA ASP A 231 10.70 -6.69 3.05
C ASP A 231 10.96 -6.26 1.59
N TYR A 232 12.10 -5.60 1.37
CA TYR A 232 12.57 -5.21 0.04
C TYR A 232 12.85 -6.41 -0.88
N ALA A 233 13.01 -7.63 -0.36
CA ALA A 233 13.23 -8.81 -1.19
C ALA A 233 11.99 -9.19 -2.03
N LEU A 234 10.82 -8.64 -1.70
CA LEU A 234 9.60 -8.74 -2.52
C LEU A 234 9.75 -8.05 -3.88
N LEU A 235 10.63 -7.05 -3.96
CA LEU A 235 10.92 -6.31 -5.18
C LEU A 235 11.97 -7.07 -6.02
N LYS A 236 11.51 -7.92 -6.93
CA LYS A 236 12.39 -8.84 -7.66
C LYS A 236 13.07 -8.16 -8.86
N ALA A 237 14.40 -8.23 -8.89
CA ALA A 237 15.21 -7.78 -10.02
C ALA A 237 14.92 -8.58 -11.30
N GLY A 238 15.10 -7.93 -12.46
CA GLY A 238 15.01 -8.53 -13.78
C GLY A 238 13.59 -8.85 -14.26
N LYS A 239 12.56 -8.63 -13.44
CA LYS A 239 11.15 -8.83 -13.81
C LYS A 239 10.40 -7.52 -13.77
N LYS A 240 9.54 -7.31 -14.77
CA LYS A 240 8.52 -6.28 -14.71
C LYS A 240 7.49 -6.70 -13.67
N GLN A 241 7.18 -5.80 -12.76
CA GLN A 241 6.22 -6.02 -11.68
C GLN A 241 5.32 -4.80 -11.54
N ARG A 242 4.03 -5.04 -11.33
CA ARG A 242 3.07 -3.96 -11.12
C ARG A 242 3.12 -3.60 -9.64
N LEU A 243 3.37 -2.33 -9.36
CA LEU A 243 3.46 -1.82 -8.00
C LEU A 243 2.27 -0.90 -7.73
N GLU A 244 1.71 -1.03 -6.53
CA GLU A 244 0.84 -0.01 -5.97
C GLU A 244 1.70 0.84 -5.03
N LEU A 245 1.97 2.07 -5.45
CA LEU A 245 2.75 3.06 -4.69
C LEU A 245 1.82 3.98 -3.93
N CYS A 246 2.31 4.52 -2.83
CA CYS A 246 1.70 5.64 -2.12
C CYS A 246 2.69 6.81 -2.15
N LEU A 247 2.30 7.93 -2.77
CA LEU A 247 3.07 9.16 -2.75
C LEU A 247 2.95 9.76 -1.35
N VAL A 248 4.07 9.87 -0.64
CA VAL A 248 4.12 10.29 0.76
C VAL A 248 4.79 11.64 0.96
N TYR A 249 5.69 12.02 0.05
CA TYR A 249 6.39 13.30 0.13
C TYR A 249 6.80 13.76 -1.27
N ARG A 250 6.62 15.04 -1.58
CA ARG A 250 7.06 15.67 -2.83
C ARG A 250 8.35 16.42 -2.60
N ARG A 251 9.38 16.05 -3.36
CA ARG A 251 10.73 16.62 -3.30
C ARG A 251 10.82 17.92 -4.08
N GLU A 252 11.71 18.81 -3.65
CA GLU A 252 12.03 20.03 -4.38
C GLU A 252 12.69 19.69 -5.73
N TYR A 253 11.93 19.86 -6.81
CA TYR A 253 12.38 19.58 -8.17
C TYR A 253 11.83 20.60 -9.18
N PHE A 254 12.48 20.70 -10.34
CA PHE A 254 12.26 21.79 -11.28
C PHE A 254 10.85 21.77 -11.91
N GLY A 255 10.13 22.89 -11.76
CA GLY A 255 8.88 23.17 -12.45
C GLY A 255 7.73 22.22 -12.05
N PHE A 256 7.00 21.72 -13.05
CA PHE A 256 5.81 20.87 -12.87
C PHE A 256 6.13 19.36 -12.88
N ILE A 257 7.42 19.00 -12.87
CA ILE A 257 7.84 17.60 -12.89
C ILE A 257 7.65 17.01 -11.49
N GLY A 258 7.01 15.84 -11.43
CA GLY A 258 6.87 15.07 -10.20
C GLY A 258 8.19 14.44 -9.77
N ASP A 259 8.61 14.69 -8.54
CA ASP A 259 9.71 13.98 -7.87
C ASP A 259 9.22 13.65 -6.46
N PHE A 260 9.05 12.37 -6.17
CA PHE A 260 8.35 11.92 -4.98
C PHE A 260 9.16 10.87 -4.22
N TYR A 261 9.10 10.95 -2.89
CA TYR A 261 9.28 9.76 -2.07
C TYR A 261 7.98 8.95 -2.04
N VAL A 262 8.12 7.63 -2.15
CA VAL A 262 7.01 6.68 -2.24
C VAL A 262 7.15 5.52 -1.27
N TYR A 263 6.00 5.06 -0.78
CA TYR A 263 5.87 3.81 -0.04
C TYR A 263 5.25 2.74 -0.93
N VAL A 264 5.85 1.56 -1.02
CA VAL A 264 5.29 0.44 -1.81
C VAL A 264 4.22 -0.27 -0.96
N LEU A 265 2.95 -0.14 -1.35
CA LEU A 265 1.82 -0.81 -0.69
C LEU A 265 1.74 -2.29 -1.05
N SER A 266 1.92 -2.62 -2.33
CA SER A 266 1.87 -4.00 -2.79
C SER A 266 2.64 -4.22 -4.09
N VAL A 267 3.08 -5.47 -4.28
CA VAL A 267 3.67 -5.98 -5.52
C VAL A 267 2.67 -6.97 -6.14
N ARG A 268 2.33 -6.79 -7.42
CA ARG A 268 1.33 -7.56 -8.16
C ARG A 268 1.94 -8.27 -9.37
#